data_AF-A0A117ML11-F1
#
_entry.id   AF-A0A117ML11-F1
#
_cell.length_a   1.000
_cell.length_b   1.000
_cell.length_c   1.000
_cell.angle_alpha   90.00
_cell.angle_beta   90.00
_cell.angle_gamma   90.00
#
_symmetry.space_group_name_H-M   'P 1'
#
loop_
_entity.id
_entity.type
_entity.pdbx_description
1 polymer ?
#
loop_
_entity_poly.entity_id
_entity_poly.type
_entity_poly.pdbx_seq_one_letter_code
_entity_poly.pdbx_strand_id
1 'polypeptide(L)'
;MADAEAERTTSAETERAEHDLVVAREAFDEVSLTLTFKALPRPVLDGLIKRFPPTEAQAEDGDAWNPETFPAALIAAAHIERHDAGKAVEGLTEDDAQDLLDSWPVAESNALFAAAWQAQQIVRTSTVELGKD
;
A
#
# COMPACT_ATOMS: atom_id res chain seq x y z
N MET A 1 -0.43 25.41 46.17
CA MET A 1 -1.04 24.07 46.24
C MET A 1 -1.91 23.77 45.02
N ALA A 2 -2.73 24.71 44.53
CA ALA A 2 -3.58 24.51 43.34
C ALA A 2 -2.81 24.22 42.03
N ASP A 3 -1.68 24.90 41.77
CA ASP A 3 -0.88 24.67 40.54
C ASP A 3 -0.31 23.24 40.44
N ALA A 4 0.27 22.73 41.53
CA ALA A 4 0.85 21.39 41.55
C ALA A 4 -0.21 20.28 41.42
N GLU A 5 -1.46 20.56 41.74
CA GLU A 5 -2.58 19.61 41.62
C GLU A 5 -3.15 19.61 40.19
N ALA A 6 -3.17 20.77 39.52
CA ALA A 6 -3.50 20.89 38.10
C ALA A 6 -2.43 20.22 37.21
N GLU A 7 -1.14 20.44 37.47
CA GLU A 7 -0.04 19.78 36.72
C GLU A 7 -0.05 18.25 36.88
N ARG A 8 -0.31 17.74 38.08
CA ARG A 8 -0.43 16.29 38.34
C ARG A 8 -1.67 15.69 37.66
N THR A 9 -2.78 16.42 37.60
CA THR A 9 -4.01 15.96 36.93
C THR A 9 -3.82 15.90 35.41
N THR A 10 -3.17 16.91 34.83
CA THR A 10 -2.79 16.92 33.41
C THR A 10 -1.84 15.77 33.06
N SER A 11 -0.88 15.44 33.94
CA SER A 11 0.01 14.28 33.76
C SER A 11 -0.78 12.97 33.74
N ALA A 12 -1.68 12.76 34.71
CA ALA A 12 -2.47 11.54 34.80
C ALA A 12 -3.48 11.39 33.64
N GLU A 13 -4.05 12.49 33.15
CA GLU A 13 -4.94 12.48 31.99
C GLU A 13 -4.17 12.20 30.70
N THR A 14 -2.94 12.74 30.57
CA THR A 14 -2.05 12.46 29.44
C THR A 14 -1.63 10.99 29.42
N GLU A 15 -1.20 10.45 30.56
CA GLU A 15 -0.83 9.03 30.70
C GLU A 15 -2.00 8.09 30.37
N ARG A 16 -3.22 8.44 30.78
CA ARG A 16 -4.42 7.68 30.40
C ARG A 16 -4.69 7.76 28.90
N ALA A 17 -4.61 8.95 28.31
CA ALA A 17 -4.83 9.12 26.88
C ALA A 17 -3.79 8.36 26.03
N GLU A 18 -2.52 8.33 26.46
CA GLU A 18 -1.46 7.55 25.83
C GLU A 18 -1.74 6.05 25.92
N HIS A 19 -2.15 5.57 27.09
CA HIS A 19 -2.55 4.17 27.27
C HIS A 19 -3.74 3.81 26.37
N ASP A 20 -4.79 4.63 26.34
CA ASP A 20 -5.98 4.38 25.53
C ASP A 20 -5.67 4.41 24.03
N LEU A 21 -4.74 5.28 23.59
CA LEU A 21 -4.24 5.32 22.22
C LEU A 21 -3.49 4.03 21.85
N VAL A 22 -2.65 3.51 22.75
CA VAL A 22 -1.92 2.24 22.52
C VAL A 22 -2.92 1.09 22.40
N VAL A 23 -3.86 0.97 23.33
CA VAL A 23 -4.89 -0.09 23.30
C VAL A 23 -5.73 -0.01 22.02
N ALA A 24 -6.14 1.20 21.62
CA ALA A 24 -6.91 1.38 20.39
C ALA A 24 -6.10 1.06 19.14
N ARG A 25 -4.79 1.37 19.11
CA ARG A 25 -3.89 1.02 18.01
C ARG A 25 -3.74 -0.50 17.88
N GLU A 26 -3.48 -1.19 18.99
CA GLU A 26 -3.32 -2.65 19.00
C GLU A 26 -4.60 -3.35 18.52
N ALA A 27 -5.77 -2.92 19.02
CA ALA A 27 -7.06 -3.46 18.59
C ALA A 27 -7.36 -3.19 17.12
N PHE A 28 -6.94 -2.03 16.60
CA PHE A 28 -7.06 -1.72 15.17
C PHE A 28 -6.13 -2.58 14.33
N ASP A 29 -4.88 -2.73 14.75
CA ASP A 29 -3.87 -3.49 14.02
C ASP A 29 -4.27 -4.98 13.96
N GLU A 30 -4.85 -5.54 15.03
CA GLU A 30 -5.35 -6.93 15.10
C GLU A 30 -6.43 -7.25 14.05
N VAL A 31 -7.27 -6.27 13.72
CA VAL A 31 -8.35 -6.44 12.72
C VAL A 31 -8.00 -5.87 11.35
N SER A 32 -6.82 -5.28 11.20
CA SER A 32 -6.37 -4.66 9.95
C SER A 32 -5.63 -5.66 9.07
N LEU A 33 -5.78 -5.50 7.75
CA LEU A 33 -4.93 -6.17 6.78
C LEU A 33 -3.87 -5.19 6.27
N THR A 34 -2.59 -5.53 6.45
CA THR A 34 -1.49 -4.72 5.91
C THR A 34 -0.98 -5.30 4.61
N LEU A 35 -1.05 -4.52 3.52
CA LEU A 35 -0.50 -4.89 2.22
C LEU A 35 0.71 -4.02 1.89
N THR A 36 1.83 -4.64 1.53
CA THR A 36 3.07 -3.95 1.18
C THR A 36 3.34 -4.05 -0.32
N PHE A 37 3.77 -2.96 -0.94
CA PHE A 37 4.11 -2.91 -2.37
C PHE A 37 5.54 -2.42 -2.59
N LYS A 38 6.18 -2.92 -3.65
CA LYS A 38 7.46 -2.42 -4.16
C LYS A 38 7.33 -1.87 -5.56
N ALA A 39 8.23 -0.93 -5.86
CA ALA A 39 8.52 -0.55 -7.23
C ALA A 39 9.08 -1.75 -8.02
N LEU A 40 8.48 -2.06 -9.15
CA LEU A 40 8.98 -3.04 -10.12
C LEU A 40 10.19 -2.47 -10.88
N PRO A 41 11.13 -3.32 -11.35
CA PRO A 41 12.12 -2.91 -12.32
C PRO A 41 11.45 -2.36 -13.58
N ARG A 42 11.98 -1.28 -14.15
CA ARG A 42 11.34 -0.59 -15.29
C ARG A 42 10.98 -1.53 -16.47
N PRO A 43 11.86 -2.44 -16.93
CA PRO A 43 11.50 -3.36 -18.02
C PRO A 43 10.35 -4.32 -17.66
N VAL A 44 10.22 -4.68 -16.37
CA VAL A 44 9.13 -5.55 -15.89
C VAL A 44 7.82 -4.80 -15.92
N LEU A 45 7.79 -3.56 -15.44
CA LEU A 45 6.59 -2.71 -15.49
C LEU A 45 6.16 -2.43 -16.93
N ASP A 46 7.09 -2.05 -17.80
CA ASP A 46 6.79 -1.80 -19.22
C ASP A 46 6.29 -3.07 -19.93
N GLY A 47 6.87 -4.23 -19.60
CA GLY A 47 6.42 -5.53 -20.11
C GLY A 47 5.03 -5.90 -19.60
N LEU A 48 4.73 -5.59 -18.34
CA LEU A 48 3.42 -5.82 -17.73
C LEU A 48 2.34 -4.97 -18.41
N ILE A 49 2.56 -3.66 -18.57
CA ILE A 49 1.61 -2.76 -19.24
C ILE A 49 1.31 -3.25 -20.66
N LYS A 50 2.33 -3.69 -21.41
CA LYS A 50 2.16 -4.23 -22.77
C LYS A 50 1.34 -5.52 -22.85
N ARG A 51 1.25 -6.31 -21.77
CA ARG A 51 0.40 -7.51 -21.72
C ARG A 51 -1.09 -7.15 -21.68
N PHE A 52 -1.43 -5.93 -21.26
CA PHE A 52 -2.80 -5.47 -21.06
C PHE A 52 -3.07 -4.19 -21.85
N PRO A 53 -3.00 -4.24 -23.20
CA PRO A 53 -3.31 -3.08 -24.02
C PRO A 53 -4.78 -2.66 -23.83
N PRO A 54 -5.09 -1.36 -23.91
CA PRO A 54 -6.47 -0.90 -23.90
C PRO A 54 -7.23 -1.47 -25.12
N THR A 55 -8.54 -1.63 -24.98
CA THR A 55 -9.43 -1.86 -26.14
C THR A 55 -9.48 -0.61 -27.02
N GLU A 56 -10.05 -0.72 -28.22
CA GLU A 56 -10.17 0.44 -29.13
C GLU A 56 -10.95 1.59 -28.48
N ALA A 57 -12.09 1.30 -27.85
CA ALA A 57 -12.89 2.30 -27.14
C ALA A 57 -12.13 2.95 -25.96
N GLN A 58 -11.42 2.13 -25.17
CA GLN A 58 -10.59 2.63 -24.06
C GLN A 58 -9.44 3.52 -24.57
N ALA A 59 -8.83 3.17 -25.70
CA ALA A 59 -7.78 3.96 -26.31
C ALA A 59 -8.31 5.32 -26.84
N GLU A 60 -9.54 5.36 -27.35
CA GLU A 60 -10.22 6.61 -27.71
C GLU A 60 -10.48 7.50 -26.50
N ASP A 61 -10.77 6.90 -25.34
CA ASP A 61 -10.94 7.59 -24.05
C ASP A 61 -9.60 7.99 -23.40
N GLY A 62 -8.46 7.57 -24.00
CA GLY A 62 -7.12 7.93 -23.58
C GLY A 62 -6.48 6.99 -22.56
N ASP A 63 -7.05 5.81 -22.35
CA ASP A 63 -6.48 4.81 -21.45
C ASP A 63 -5.15 4.26 -21.98
N ALA A 64 -4.19 4.13 -21.07
CA ALA A 64 -2.85 3.61 -21.39
C ALA A 64 -2.75 2.07 -21.31
N TRP A 65 -3.73 1.42 -20.69
CA TRP A 65 -3.84 -0.03 -20.47
C TRP A 65 -5.30 -0.40 -20.29
N ASN A 66 -5.64 -1.70 -20.36
CA ASN A 66 -6.99 -2.17 -20.04
C ASN A 66 -7.24 -2.04 -18.51
N PRO A 67 -8.14 -1.13 -18.07
CA PRO A 67 -8.42 -0.91 -16.66
C PRO A 67 -9.12 -2.08 -15.97
N GLU A 68 -9.69 -3.04 -16.72
CA GLU A 68 -10.39 -4.19 -16.15
C GLU A 68 -9.42 -5.30 -15.74
N THR A 69 -8.27 -5.43 -16.41
CA THR A 69 -7.36 -6.58 -16.22
C THR A 69 -5.98 -6.17 -15.70
N PHE A 70 -5.54 -4.94 -15.98
CA PHE A 70 -4.23 -4.47 -15.54
C PHE A 70 -4.09 -4.32 -14.02
N PRO A 71 -5.10 -3.81 -13.27
CA PRO A 71 -4.96 -3.58 -11.83
C PRO A 71 -4.57 -4.82 -11.04
N ALA A 72 -5.24 -5.96 -11.24
CA ALA A 72 -4.95 -7.22 -10.55
C ALA A 72 -3.51 -7.69 -10.83
N ALA A 73 -3.09 -7.63 -12.09
CA ALA A 73 -1.74 -8.02 -12.50
C ALA A 73 -0.65 -7.12 -11.89
N LEU A 74 -0.90 -5.81 -11.77
CA LEU A 74 0.01 -4.89 -11.09
C LEU A 74 0.10 -5.18 -9.60
N ILE A 75 -1.04 -5.36 -8.93
CA ILE A 75 -1.10 -5.65 -7.49
C ILE A 75 -0.30 -6.91 -7.19
N ALA A 76 -0.58 -8.01 -7.89
CA ALA A 76 0.13 -9.29 -7.72
C ALA A 76 1.64 -9.16 -7.94
N ALA A 77 2.06 -8.49 -9.02
CA ALA A 77 3.48 -8.34 -9.34
C ALA A 77 4.23 -7.46 -8.33
N ALA A 78 3.59 -6.39 -7.85
CA ALA A 78 4.19 -5.40 -6.98
C ALA A 78 4.11 -5.78 -5.49
N HIS A 79 3.23 -6.70 -5.11
CA HIS A 79 3.03 -7.07 -3.72
C HIS A 79 4.26 -7.78 -3.11
N ILE A 80 4.49 -7.52 -1.82
CA ILE A 80 5.47 -8.23 -0.99
C ILE A 80 4.72 -8.81 0.19
N GLU A 81 4.59 -10.14 0.20
CA GLU A 81 4.09 -10.88 1.34
C GLU A 81 5.26 -11.28 2.25
N ARG A 82 5.04 -11.26 3.57
CA ARG A 82 6.06 -11.62 4.57
C ARG A 82 5.43 -12.45 5.68
N HIS A 83 6.07 -13.56 6.03
CA HIS A 83 5.66 -14.33 7.20
C HIS A 83 6.12 -13.66 8.51
N ASP A 84 5.65 -14.15 9.66
CA ASP A 84 5.85 -13.56 11.01
C ASP A 84 7.29 -13.24 11.42
N ALA A 85 8.30 -13.87 10.79
CA ALA A 85 9.72 -13.59 11.05
C ALA A 85 10.31 -12.57 10.06
N GLY A 86 9.47 -11.91 9.26
CA GLY A 86 9.83 -10.83 8.33
C GLY A 86 10.40 -11.27 6.98
N LYS A 87 10.51 -12.58 6.70
CA LYS A 87 11.05 -13.07 5.42
C LYS A 87 9.97 -13.01 4.34
N ALA A 88 10.36 -12.58 3.14
CA ALA A 88 9.49 -12.60 1.98
C ALA A 88 9.07 -14.03 1.62
N VAL A 89 7.78 -14.21 1.34
CA VAL A 89 7.19 -15.47 0.84
C VAL A 89 6.50 -15.20 -0.51
N GLU A 90 5.86 -16.24 -1.05
CA GLU A 90 5.02 -16.09 -2.24
C GLU A 90 3.90 -15.10 -1.94
N GLY A 91 3.76 -14.10 -2.81
CA GLY A 91 2.74 -13.07 -2.68
C GLY A 91 1.43 -13.44 -3.37
N LEU A 92 0.50 -12.49 -3.38
CA LEU A 92 -0.76 -12.59 -4.12
C LEU A 92 -0.55 -13.02 -5.56
N THR A 93 -1.36 -13.98 -6.01
CA THR A 93 -1.50 -14.30 -7.43
C THR A 93 -2.34 -13.24 -8.15
N GLU A 94 -2.34 -13.25 -9.50
CA GLU A 94 -3.22 -12.34 -10.28
C GLU A 94 -4.70 -12.61 -9.95
N ASP A 95 -5.08 -13.88 -9.73
CA ASP A 95 -6.44 -14.28 -9.37
C ASP A 95 -6.81 -13.82 -7.95
N ASP A 96 -5.93 -14.00 -6.96
CA ASP A 96 -6.19 -13.51 -5.59
C ASP A 96 -6.34 -11.99 -5.55
N ALA A 97 -5.54 -11.27 -6.34
CA ALA A 97 -5.63 -9.82 -6.46
C ALA A 97 -6.94 -9.40 -7.13
N GLN A 98 -7.44 -10.15 -8.11
CA GLN A 98 -8.73 -9.92 -8.74
C GLN A 98 -9.88 -10.15 -7.75
N ASP A 99 -9.83 -11.24 -6.98
CA ASP A 99 -10.83 -11.54 -5.95
C ASP A 99 -10.93 -10.41 -4.90
N LEU A 100 -9.79 -9.81 -4.52
CA LEU A 100 -9.79 -8.64 -3.62
C LEU A 100 -10.46 -7.42 -4.28
N LEU A 101 -10.13 -7.12 -5.54
CA LEU A 101 -10.72 -5.99 -6.26
C LEU A 101 -12.23 -6.13 -6.43
N ASP A 102 -12.72 -7.36 -6.64
CA ASP A 102 -14.14 -7.65 -6.85
C ASP A 102 -14.94 -7.74 -5.54
N SER A 103 -14.31 -8.19 -4.45
CA SER A 103 -14.99 -8.37 -3.16
C SER A 103 -15.00 -7.11 -2.29
N TRP A 104 -14.03 -6.22 -2.46
CA TRP A 104 -13.92 -5.01 -1.66
C TRP A 104 -14.86 -3.90 -2.14
N PRO A 105 -15.26 -2.98 -1.25
CA PRO A 105 -15.95 -1.76 -1.67
C PRO A 105 -15.13 -1.01 -2.71
N VAL A 106 -15.80 -0.43 -3.73
CA VAL A 106 -15.15 0.27 -4.85
C VAL A 106 -14.09 1.29 -4.40
N ALA A 107 -14.34 2.02 -3.31
CA ALA A 107 -13.38 2.98 -2.78
C ALA A 107 -12.08 2.32 -2.30
N GLU A 108 -12.18 1.14 -1.68
CA GLU A 108 -11.04 0.37 -1.18
C GLU A 108 -10.32 -0.34 -2.33
N SER A 109 -11.04 -0.90 -3.30
CA SER A 109 -10.43 -1.48 -4.52
C SER A 109 -9.62 -0.43 -5.30
N ASN A 110 -10.15 0.79 -5.42
CA ASN A 110 -9.44 1.91 -6.02
C ASN A 110 -8.20 2.32 -5.20
N ALA A 111 -8.30 2.33 -3.86
CA ALA A 111 -7.17 2.62 -2.99
C ALA A 111 -6.08 1.55 -3.09
N LEU A 112 -6.46 0.27 -3.21
CA LEU A 112 -5.55 -0.86 -3.38
C LEU A 112 -4.73 -0.72 -4.68
N PHE A 113 -5.41 -0.48 -5.81
CA PHE A 113 -4.72 -0.22 -7.07
C PHE A 113 -3.84 1.04 -6.99
N ALA A 114 -4.36 2.13 -6.41
CA ALA A 114 -3.61 3.37 -6.27
C ALA A 114 -2.33 3.18 -5.45
N ALA A 115 -2.37 2.40 -4.36
CA ALA A 115 -1.20 2.10 -3.55
C ALA A 115 -0.14 1.34 -4.35
N ALA A 116 -0.54 0.29 -5.09
CA ALA A 116 0.35 -0.47 -5.95
C ALA A 116 0.96 0.40 -7.08
N TRP A 117 0.16 1.31 -7.67
CA TRP A 117 0.61 2.23 -8.70
C TRP A 117 1.54 3.33 -8.17
N GLN A 118 1.22 3.92 -7.02
CA GLN A 118 2.04 4.94 -6.38
C GLN A 118 3.44 4.43 -6.07
N ALA A 119 3.58 3.16 -5.66
CA ALA A 119 4.90 2.54 -5.48
C ALA A 119 5.75 2.60 -6.76
N GLN A 120 5.14 2.59 -7.95
CA GLN A 120 5.85 2.68 -9.23
C GLN A 120 6.28 4.10 -9.60
N GLN A 121 5.66 5.11 -9.00
CA GLN A 121 5.93 6.53 -9.26
C GLN A 121 7.03 7.10 -8.36
N ILE A 122 7.49 6.34 -7.35
CA ILE A 122 8.55 6.78 -6.45
C ILE A 122 9.84 6.99 -7.25
N VAL A 123 10.30 8.24 -7.32
CA VAL A 123 11.59 8.58 -7.91
C VAL A 123 12.69 7.93 -7.09
N ARG A 124 13.35 6.94 -7.67
CA ARG A 124 14.56 6.37 -7.06
C ARG A 124 15.70 7.35 -7.28
N THR A 125 16.08 8.10 -6.25
CA THR A 125 17.44 8.64 -6.19
C THR A 125 18.37 7.44 -6.16
N SER A 126 19.04 7.18 -7.27
CA SER A 126 20.00 6.09 -7.34
C SER A 126 21.10 6.32 -6.31
N THR A 127 21.51 5.28 -5.60
CA THR A 127 22.66 5.31 -4.66
C THR A 127 23.97 5.76 -5.33
N VAL A 128 23.99 5.87 -6.67
CA VAL A 128 25.08 6.42 -7.47
C VAL A 128 25.27 7.93 -7.25
N GLU A 129 24.22 8.67 -6.86
CA GLU A 129 24.28 10.11 -6.59
C GLU A 129 24.79 10.44 -5.17
N LEU A 130 24.89 9.45 -4.27
CA LEU A 130 25.38 9.64 -2.89
C LEU A 130 26.89 9.38 -2.73
N GLY A 131 27.62 9.19 -3.84
CA GLY A 131 29.03 8.79 -3.82
C GLY A 131 29.95 9.64 -4.70
N LYS A 132 29.53 10.85 -5.09
CA LYS A 132 30.39 11.83 -5.79
C LYS A 132 30.43 13.13 -5.00
N ASP A 133 31.23 13.12 -3.93
CA ASP A 133 31.95 14.29 -3.44
C ASP A 133 33.45 13.99 -3.51
#